data_AF-A0A936UMA7-F1
#
_entry.id   AF-A0A936UMA7-F1
#
_cell.length_a   1.000
_cell.length_b   1.000
_cell.length_c   1.000
_cell.angle_alpha   90.00
_cell.angle_beta   90.00
_cell.angle_gamma   90.00
#
_symmetry.space_group_name_H-M   'P 1'
#
loop_
_entity.id
_entity.type
_entity.pdbx_description
1 polymer ?
#
loop_
_entity_poly.entity_id
_entity_poly.type
_entity_poly.pdbx_seq_one_letter_code
_entity_poly.pdbx_strand_id
1 'polypeptide(L)'
;MNDHQHTLKSSVTISGVGLHTGEKVNLTLNPAPTGHGLKFQRTDLEGKPVIDADADLVVSTARGTTLGKGDVKVNTTEHVLAALYALNVDNCLIQLDGAEVPIMDGSALKFVEAIEQAGLQQQDAPRNWYELKEPIWFETEERGTEMLGVPAPGGEFRLTVMVDYNSPVLGTQHASMYNNGEFKAEIAPCRTFVFLRELEHLAKAGLIKGGDLDNAIVLEDREDITKDDLKALAKSIGREYQDVEIRRNGVLNTTDLKFFNEPARHKLLDIIGDLALVGRPIKGHILAARPGHFGNTTFAKKIKDKIREEEKDQTVRFDLTAEPLFDINAITKMLPHRYPFLLVDKVMTMDATSIVGVKNVTMNEPQFTGHFPDNPVMPGVLQVEAMAQVGGIFALSQVPDPEHYTTYFLKTDAVRYRRKVVPGDTLVFRLTLITPIRRGIVHMKGIGYVNGQPAVEAEMMAQIARDKAPKEEAAKPKVKAEA
;
A
#
# COMPACT_ATOMS: atom_id res chain seq x y z
N MET A 1 5.10 -13.32 3.09
CA MET A 1 5.13 -11.88 3.42
C MET A 1 5.00 -11.73 4.92
N ASN A 2 5.53 -10.64 5.48
CA ASN A 2 5.42 -10.37 6.90
C ASN A 2 4.21 -9.46 7.14
N ASP A 3 3.18 -9.98 7.80
CA ASP A 3 1.86 -9.32 7.90
C ASP A 3 1.72 -8.39 9.12
N HIS A 4 2.75 -8.35 9.97
CA HIS A 4 2.81 -7.49 11.16
C HIS A 4 3.88 -6.41 11.01
N GLN A 5 3.69 -5.29 11.71
CA GLN A 5 4.68 -4.23 11.75
C GLN A 5 5.97 -4.69 12.45
N HIS A 6 7.10 -4.19 11.99
CA HIS A 6 8.40 -4.44 12.61
C HIS A 6 9.11 -3.15 12.99
N THR A 7 9.87 -3.24 14.07
CA THR A 7 10.86 -2.24 14.49
C THR A 7 12.20 -2.93 14.74
N LEU A 8 13.21 -2.18 15.16
CA LEU A 8 14.49 -2.74 15.60
C LEU A 8 14.36 -3.37 16.99
N LYS A 9 15.13 -4.41 17.29
CA LYS A 9 15.18 -5.02 18.61
C LYS A 9 16.06 -4.24 19.59
N SER A 10 17.10 -3.58 19.09
CA SER A 10 17.98 -2.70 19.85
C SER A 10 18.39 -1.50 19.01
N SER A 11 19.03 -0.51 19.64
CA SER A 11 19.55 0.65 18.91
C SER A 11 20.93 0.35 18.34
N VAL A 12 21.24 0.88 17.16
CA VAL A 12 22.54 0.74 16.51
C VAL A 12 23.02 2.10 16.00
N THR A 13 24.31 2.39 16.15
CA THR A 13 24.91 3.65 15.71
C THR A 13 25.96 3.38 14.64
N ILE A 14 25.94 4.20 13.60
CA ILE A 14 26.92 4.22 12.52
C ILE A 14 27.48 5.64 12.42
N SER A 15 28.80 5.75 12.32
CA SER A 15 29.50 7.03 12.19
C SER A 15 30.13 7.13 10.81
N GLY A 16 30.05 8.32 10.22
CA GLY A 16 30.64 8.59 8.92
C GLY A 16 30.72 10.07 8.61
N VAL A 17 30.77 10.39 7.32
CA VAL A 17 30.85 11.76 6.80
C VAL A 17 29.71 11.95 5.81
N GLY A 18 29.06 13.12 5.81
CA GLY A 18 28.09 13.47 4.78
C GLY A 18 28.74 13.67 3.42
N LEU A 19 28.15 13.14 2.35
CA LEU A 19 28.71 13.21 0.99
C LEU A 19 28.94 14.67 0.55
N HIS A 20 27.93 15.51 0.73
CA HIS A 20 27.94 16.87 0.21
C HIS A 20 28.51 17.88 1.19
N THR A 21 28.17 17.74 2.47
CA THR A 21 28.60 18.62 3.56
C THR A 21 30.06 18.39 3.95
N GLY A 22 30.54 17.14 3.89
CA GLY A 22 31.85 16.76 4.40
C GLY A 22 31.94 16.77 5.93
N GLU A 23 30.81 16.95 6.63
CA GLU A 23 30.76 16.99 8.08
C GLU A 23 30.68 15.57 8.66
N LYS A 24 31.33 15.36 9.81
CA LYS A 24 31.19 14.11 10.56
C LYS A 24 29.81 14.03 11.17
N VAL A 25 29.20 12.86 11.09
CA VAL A 25 27.85 12.62 11.61
C VAL A 25 27.78 11.21 12.20
N ASN A 26 27.11 11.11 13.34
CA ASN A 26 26.68 9.89 13.98
C ASN A 26 25.18 9.71 13.70
N LEU A 27 24.83 8.59 13.06
CA LEU A 27 23.45 8.19 12.82
C LEU A 27 23.10 7.03 13.75
N THR A 28 22.07 7.20 14.58
CA THR A 28 21.55 6.14 15.47
C THR A 28 20.15 5.73 15.01
N LEU A 29 19.99 4.45 14.68
CA LEU A 29 18.70 3.84 14.41
C LEU A 29 18.13 3.28 15.71
N ASN A 30 16.96 3.75 16.13
CA ASN A 30 16.33 3.34 17.39
C ASN A 30 15.00 2.60 17.13
N PRO A 31 14.65 1.61 17.98
CA PRO A 31 13.31 1.05 18.03
C PRO A 31 12.25 2.14 18.24
N ALA A 32 11.06 1.96 17.66
CA ALA A 32 9.95 2.89 17.77
C ALA A 32 8.61 2.15 17.92
N PRO A 33 7.60 2.75 18.58
CA PRO A 33 6.31 2.09 18.82
C PRO A 33 5.52 1.87 17.51
N THR A 34 4.52 1.00 17.58
CA THR A 34 3.57 0.75 16.48
C THR A 34 3.00 2.05 15.92
N GLY A 35 2.91 2.15 14.59
CA GLY A 35 2.33 3.31 13.91
C GLY A 35 3.18 4.58 13.98
N HIS A 36 4.41 4.49 14.48
CA HIS A 36 5.35 5.61 14.49
C HIS A 36 5.81 5.98 13.08
N GLY A 37 5.98 4.99 12.20
CA GLY A 37 6.62 5.18 10.89
C GLY A 37 8.13 5.44 11.01
N LEU A 38 8.73 5.85 9.89
CA LEU A 38 10.12 6.27 9.84
C LEU A 38 10.20 7.79 10.09
N LYS A 39 11.03 8.22 11.04
CA LYS A 39 11.20 9.64 11.35
C LYS A 39 12.66 9.97 11.59
N PHE A 40 13.10 11.12 11.08
CA PHE A 40 14.41 11.66 11.36
C PHE A 40 14.36 12.63 12.54
N GLN A 41 15.39 12.64 13.37
CA GLN A 41 15.54 13.57 14.49
C GLN A 41 16.95 14.16 14.52
N ARG A 42 17.03 15.49 14.43
CA ARG A 42 18.28 16.25 14.56
C ARG A 42 18.61 16.46 16.03
N THR A 43 19.56 15.70 16.58
CA THR A 43 19.90 15.73 18.01
C THR A 43 20.86 16.85 18.39
N ASP A 44 21.54 17.43 17.40
CA ASP A 44 22.46 18.56 17.51
C ASP A 44 21.75 19.92 17.64
N LEU A 45 20.47 20.00 17.28
CA LEU A 45 19.67 21.22 17.36
C LEU A 45 18.87 21.31 18.67
N GLU A 46 18.65 22.54 19.14
CA GLU A 46 17.78 22.79 20.30
C GLU A 46 16.36 22.25 20.05
N GLY A 47 15.77 21.65 21.09
CA GLY A 47 14.45 21.02 21.00
C GLY A 47 14.42 19.68 20.25
N LYS A 48 15.55 19.22 19.71
CA LYS A 48 15.71 17.92 19.01
C LYS A 48 14.59 17.64 18.01
N PRO A 49 14.40 18.52 17.01
CA PRO A 49 13.24 18.50 16.12
C PRO A 49 13.16 17.19 15.33
N VAL A 50 11.92 16.76 15.08
CA VAL A 50 11.58 15.53 14.38
C VAL A 50 10.89 15.84 13.05
N ILE A 51 11.34 15.18 11.98
CA ILE A 51 10.81 15.26 10.62
C ILE A 51 10.31 13.86 10.23
N ASP A 52 9.07 13.76 9.81
CA ASP A 52 8.53 12.50 9.27
C ASP A 52 9.21 12.18 7.93
N ALA A 53 9.55 10.90 7.69
CA ALA A 53 10.01 10.46 6.38
C ALA A 53 8.82 10.39 5.42
N ASP A 54 8.48 11.55 4.87
CA ASP A 54 7.24 11.77 4.15
C ASP A 54 7.51 12.54 2.85
N ALA A 55 6.93 12.08 1.74
CA ALA A 55 7.10 12.68 0.43
C ALA A 55 6.68 14.16 0.40
N ASP A 56 5.68 14.56 1.18
CA ASP A 56 5.22 15.96 1.29
C ASP A 56 6.26 16.87 1.96
N LEU A 57 7.20 16.31 2.70
CA LEU A 57 8.28 17.03 3.38
C LEU A 57 9.58 17.07 2.56
N VAL A 58 9.57 16.59 1.31
CA VAL A 58 10.70 16.74 0.38
C VAL A 58 10.79 18.21 -0.06
N VAL A 59 11.88 18.87 0.33
CA VAL A 59 12.14 20.30 0.04
C VAL A 59 13.21 20.51 -1.03
N SER A 60 14.01 19.48 -1.34
CA SER A 60 15.01 19.51 -2.41
C SER A 60 15.29 18.10 -2.91
N THR A 61 15.56 18.00 -4.20
CA THR A 61 16.00 16.77 -4.88
C THR A 61 17.32 16.98 -5.62
N ALA A 62 18.08 18.01 -5.23
CA ALA A 62 19.35 18.36 -5.85
C ALA A 62 20.46 17.43 -5.34
N ARG A 63 20.89 16.48 -6.18
CA ARG A 63 21.98 15.52 -5.91
C ARG A 63 21.73 14.58 -4.70
N GLY A 64 20.48 14.41 -4.30
CA GLY A 64 20.00 13.53 -3.24
C GLY A 64 18.58 13.96 -2.82
N THR A 65 17.97 13.24 -1.88
CA THR A 65 16.64 13.59 -1.33
C THR A 65 16.78 14.26 0.03
N THR A 66 16.34 15.51 0.11
CA THR A 66 16.34 16.32 1.34
C THR A 66 14.92 16.48 1.89
N LEU A 67 14.74 16.08 3.14
CA LEU A 67 13.53 16.34 3.91
C LEU A 67 13.68 17.62 4.73
N GLY A 68 12.60 18.38 4.88
CA GLY A 68 12.60 19.64 5.62
C GLY A 68 11.29 19.94 6.34
N LYS A 69 11.40 20.60 7.50
CA LYS A 69 10.27 21.12 8.28
C LYS A 69 10.68 22.41 8.99
N GLY A 70 10.12 23.53 8.57
CA GLY A 70 10.64 24.84 8.95
C GLY A 70 12.09 25.01 8.47
N ASP A 71 12.98 25.45 9.35
CA ASP A 71 14.40 25.65 9.03
C ASP A 71 15.25 24.36 9.17
N VAL A 72 14.66 23.28 9.68
CA VAL A 72 15.36 22.01 9.90
C VAL A 72 15.37 21.20 8.62
N LYS A 73 16.54 20.66 8.25
CA LYS A 73 16.74 19.81 7.08
C LYS A 73 17.54 18.56 7.42
N VAL A 74 17.26 17.49 6.68
CA VAL A 74 18.05 16.25 6.65
C VAL A 74 18.30 15.88 5.19
N ASN A 75 19.57 15.86 4.79
CA ASN A 75 20.01 15.59 3.43
C ASN A 75 20.34 14.10 3.22
N THR A 76 20.26 13.65 1.96
CA THR A 76 20.78 12.36 1.49
C THR A 76 20.11 11.17 2.21
N THR A 77 18.78 11.23 2.32
CA THR A 77 17.97 10.27 3.11
C THR A 77 17.76 8.91 2.45
N GLU A 78 17.96 8.84 1.13
CA GLU A 78 17.58 7.73 0.25
C GLU A 78 18.22 6.38 0.64
N HIS A 79 19.51 6.30 0.96
CA HIS A 79 20.18 5.00 1.15
C HIS A 79 19.78 4.31 2.45
N VAL A 80 19.66 5.07 3.54
CA VAL A 80 19.20 4.54 4.83
C VAL A 80 17.72 4.17 4.77
N LEU A 81 16.90 4.96 4.06
CA LEU A 81 15.49 4.63 3.83
C LEU A 81 15.33 3.38 2.97
N ALA A 82 16.17 3.19 1.94
CA ALA A 82 16.15 2.00 1.11
C ALA A 82 16.45 0.75 1.93
N ALA A 83 17.46 0.80 2.81
CA ALA A 83 17.80 -0.29 3.70
C ALA A 83 16.66 -0.62 4.68
N LEU A 84 16.11 0.38 5.36
CA LEU A 84 15.00 0.19 6.31
C LEU A 84 13.76 -0.41 5.61
N TYR A 85 13.40 0.13 4.45
CA TYR A 85 12.25 -0.33 3.68
C TYR A 85 12.41 -1.77 3.20
N ALA A 86 13.55 -2.10 2.60
CA ALA A 86 13.82 -3.43 2.06
C ALA A 86 13.91 -4.51 3.15
N LEU A 87 14.46 -4.17 4.33
CA LEU A 87 14.50 -5.08 5.49
C LEU A 87 13.19 -5.11 6.28
N ASN A 88 12.12 -4.50 5.75
CA ASN A 88 10.79 -4.49 6.34
C ASN A 88 10.70 -3.79 7.70
N VAL A 89 11.50 -2.77 7.96
CA VAL A 89 11.36 -1.93 9.16
C VAL A 89 10.26 -0.89 8.91
N ASP A 90 9.17 -0.97 9.68
CA ASP A 90 8.04 -0.04 9.56
C ASP A 90 8.18 1.15 10.50
N ASN A 91 8.73 0.91 11.71
CA ASN A 91 8.82 1.91 12.76
C ASN A 91 10.28 2.09 13.19
N CYS A 92 10.84 3.28 13.00
CA CYS A 92 12.21 3.60 13.39
C CYS A 92 12.36 5.10 13.66
N LEU A 93 13.07 5.44 14.74
CA LEU A 93 13.53 6.81 14.99
C LEU A 93 15.02 6.91 14.60
N ILE A 94 15.27 7.67 13.53
CA ILE A 94 16.58 7.86 12.91
C ILE A 94 17.18 9.16 13.45
N GLN A 95 18.04 9.05 14.46
CA GLN A 95 18.71 10.20 15.05
C GLN A 95 20.00 10.52 14.31
N LEU A 96 20.29 11.80 14.14
CA LEU A 96 21.54 12.28 13.57
C LEU A 96 21.99 13.58 14.27
N ASP A 97 23.30 13.71 14.51
CA ASP A 97 23.93 14.89 15.10
C ASP A 97 24.57 15.82 14.06
N GLY A 98 24.07 15.76 12.82
CA GLY A 98 24.49 16.59 11.68
C GLY A 98 23.36 16.73 10.68
N ALA A 99 23.55 17.53 9.62
CA ALA A 99 22.49 17.84 8.65
C ALA A 99 22.32 16.83 7.51
N GLU A 100 23.22 15.86 7.39
CA GLU A 100 23.27 14.90 6.28
C GLU A 100 23.51 13.49 6.82
N VAL A 101 22.85 12.50 6.23
CA VAL A 101 23.10 11.08 6.52
C VAL A 101 24.53 10.70 6.09
N PRO A 102 25.28 9.90 6.87
CA PRO A 102 26.63 9.51 6.49
C PRO A 102 26.62 8.69 5.19
N ILE A 103 27.50 9.01 4.24
CA ILE A 103 27.53 8.33 2.93
C ILE A 103 28.05 6.90 2.99
N MET A 104 28.78 6.56 4.05
CA MET A 104 29.43 5.26 4.22
C MET A 104 30.36 4.94 3.04
N ASP A 105 30.11 3.84 2.33
CA ASP A 105 30.81 3.44 1.11
C ASP A 105 30.07 3.86 -0.18
N GLY A 106 29.03 4.70 -0.05
CA GLY A 106 28.16 5.12 -1.15
C GLY A 106 27.02 4.16 -1.47
N SER A 107 26.90 3.06 -0.73
CA SER A 107 25.85 2.06 -0.91
C SER A 107 24.95 1.95 0.33
N ALA A 108 23.93 1.08 0.29
CA ALA A 108 23.08 0.78 1.44
C ALA A 108 23.63 -0.36 2.32
N LEU A 109 24.70 -1.04 1.92
CA LEU A 109 25.16 -2.27 2.58
C LEU A 109 25.50 -2.06 4.05
N LYS A 110 26.17 -0.95 4.39
CA LYS A 110 26.52 -0.64 5.79
C LYS A 110 25.30 -0.39 6.68
N PHE A 111 24.22 0.16 6.12
CA PHE A 111 22.96 0.29 6.84
C PHE A 111 22.27 -1.07 7.02
N VAL A 112 22.30 -1.93 5.98
CA VAL A 112 21.78 -3.30 6.07
C VAL A 112 22.49 -4.10 7.16
N GLU A 113 23.82 -4.09 7.18
CA GLU A 113 24.63 -4.77 8.20
C GLU A 113 24.28 -4.31 9.63
N ALA A 114 24.11 -3.00 9.83
CA ALA A 114 23.74 -2.44 11.12
C ALA A 114 22.32 -2.83 11.55
N ILE A 115 21.34 -2.81 10.64
CA ILE A 115 19.96 -3.23 10.91
C ILE A 115 19.92 -4.73 11.28
N GLU A 116 20.66 -5.57 10.57
CA GLU A 116 20.75 -6.99 10.89
C GLU A 116 21.41 -7.25 12.24
N GLN A 117 22.46 -6.49 12.57
CA GLN A 117 23.11 -6.55 13.88
C GLN A 117 22.17 -6.14 15.02
N ALA A 118 21.36 -5.09 14.81
CA ALA A 118 20.33 -4.69 15.76
C ALA A 118 19.22 -5.74 15.89
N GLY A 119 18.91 -6.43 14.80
CA GLY A 119 17.84 -7.41 14.68
C GLY A 119 16.46 -6.75 14.60
N LEU A 120 15.48 -7.51 14.10
CA LEU A 120 14.09 -7.07 13.98
C LEU A 120 13.24 -7.58 15.15
N GLN A 121 12.27 -6.76 15.54
CA GLN A 121 11.24 -7.08 16.52
C GLN A 121 9.87 -6.89 15.89
N GLN A 122 9.11 -7.98 15.78
CA GLN A 122 7.70 -7.93 15.39
C GLN A 122 6.89 -7.19 16.47
N GLN A 123 5.95 -6.37 16.04
CA GLN A 123 5.01 -5.62 16.87
C GLN A 123 3.59 -6.16 16.67
N ASP A 124 2.76 -6.06 17.72
CA ASP A 124 1.37 -6.54 17.69
C ASP A 124 0.45 -5.55 16.97
N ALA A 125 0.68 -5.39 15.68
CA ALA A 125 -0.14 -4.58 14.79
C ALA A 125 0.00 -5.04 13.35
N PRO A 126 -1.10 -5.04 12.57
CA PRO A 126 -1.03 -5.39 11.17
C PRO A 126 -0.18 -4.37 10.40
N ARG A 127 0.57 -4.87 9.43
CA ARG A 127 1.35 -4.06 8.51
C ARG A 127 0.43 -3.37 7.51
N ASN A 128 0.57 -2.05 7.38
CA ASN A 128 -0.30 -1.24 6.52
C ASN A 128 0.21 -1.23 5.07
N TRP A 129 -0.01 -2.32 4.35
CA TRP A 129 0.34 -2.45 2.94
C TRP A 129 -0.54 -1.57 2.05
N TYR A 130 0.05 -0.98 1.02
CA TYR A 130 -0.68 -0.42 -0.11
C TYR A 130 -0.53 -1.30 -1.35
N GLU A 131 -1.65 -1.85 -1.82
CA GLU A 131 -1.68 -2.67 -3.02
C GLU A 131 -2.15 -1.87 -4.23
N LEU A 132 -1.29 -1.79 -5.25
CA LEU A 132 -1.65 -1.15 -6.52
C LEU A 132 -2.70 -1.99 -7.23
N LYS A 133 -3.90 -1.41 -7.39
CA LYS A 133 -5.04 -2.03 -8.10
C LYS A 133 -5.16 -1.53 -9.54
N GLU A 134 -4.66 -0.33 -9.81
CA GLU A 134 -4.75 0.36 -11.09
C GLU A 134 -3.38 0.93 -11.46
N PRO A 135 -3.08 1.12 -12.76
CA PRO A 135 -1.86 1.76 -13.18
C PRO A 135 -1.75 3.20 -12.66
N ILE A 136 -0.56 3.59 -12.20
CA ILE A 136 -0.20 4.98 -11.88
C ILE A 136 0.98 5.36 -12.78
N TRP A 137 0.80 6.40 -13.60
CA TRP A 137 1.85 6.89 -14.48
C TRP A 137 2.38 8.25 -14.05
N PHE A 138 3.64 8.50 -14.38
CA PHE A 138 4.30 9.79 -14.24
C PHE A 138 5.34 9.94 -15.34
N GLU A 139 5.39 11.12 -15.94
CA GLU A 139 6.37 11.45 -16.96
C GLU A 139 6.79 12.92 -16.83
N THR A 140 8.01 13.22 -17.30
CA THR A 140 8.52 14.58 -17.42
C THR A 140 9.15 14.75 -18.80
N GLU A 141 8.67 15.69 -19.60
CA GLU A 141 9.27 15.98 -20.90
C GLU A 141 10.71 16.50 -20.75
N GLU A 142 10.96 17.45 -19.84
CA GLU A 142 12.26 18.11 -19.66
C GLU A 142 13.40 17.13 -19.33
N ARG A 143 13.13 16.12 -18.50
CA ARG A 143 14.14 15.15 -18.03
C ARG A 143 14.03 13.79 -18.72
N GLY A 144 13.00 13.58 -19.53
CA GLY A 144 12.66 12.29 -20.12
C GLY A 144 12.41 11.16 -19.10
N THR A 145 12.20 11.48 -17.83
CA THR A 145 11.89 10.47 -16.80
C THR A 145 10.49 9.93 -17.00
N GLU A 146 10.35 8.61 -16.95
CA GLU A 146 9.07 7.90 -17.02
C GLU A 146 8.98 6.92 -15.86
N MET A 147 7.84 6.87 -15.19
CA MET A 147 7.57 5.91 -14.13
C MET A 147 6.15 5.36 -14.26
N LEU A 148 6.01 4.05 -14.08
CA LEU A 148 4.74 3.34 -14.17
C LEU A 148 4.66 2.32 -13.04
N GLY A 149 3.66 2.45 -12.18
CA GLY A 149 3.32 1.46 -11.17
C GLY A 149 2.11 0.66 -11.63
N VAL A 150 2.19 -0.66 -11.60
CA VAL A 150 1.09 -1.57 -11.98
C VAL A 150 0.88 -2.66 -10.93
N PRO A 151 -0.30 -3.30 -10.88
CA PRO A 151 -0.50 -4.50 -10.07
C PRO A 151 0.54 -5.59 -10.40
N ALA A 152 1.13 -6.21 -9.37
CA ALA A 152 2.08 -7.30 -9.54
C ALA A 152 1.44 -8.66 -9.24
N PRO A 153 1.78 -9.72 -9.99
CA PRO A 153 1.37 -11.08 -9.65
C PRO A 153 1.85 -11.47 -8.24
N GLY A 154 0.95 -12.08 -7.46
CA GLY A 154 1.27 -12.59 -6.13
C GLY A 154 1.46 -11.51 -5.05
N GLY A 155 1.20 -10.24 -5.34
CA GLY A 155 1.27 -9.15 -4.36
C GLY A 155 2.69 -8.80 -3.90
N GLU A 156 3.71 -9.16 -4.67
CA GLU A 156 5.12 -8.82 -4.37
C GLU A 156 5.44 -7.37 -4.73
N PHE A 157 6.46 -6.81 -4.06
CA PHE A 157 7.07 -5.55 -4.48
C PHE A 157 8.15 -5.84 -5.54
N ARG A 158 7.91 -5.37 -6.76
CA ARG A 158 8.84 -5.50 -7.89
C ARG A 158 9.29 -4.13 -8.35
N LEU A 159 10.54 -4.03 -8.77
CA LEU A 159 11.08 -2.81 -9.34
C LEU A 159 11.99 -3.15 -10.51
N THR A 160 11.76 -2.52 -11.65
CA THR A 160 12.61 -2.59 -12.83
C THR A 160 13.00 -1.19 -13.23
N VAL A 161 14.29 -0.97 -13.44
CA VAL A 161 14.84 0.32 -13.83
C VAL A 161 15.63 0.18 -15.12
N MET A 162 15.49 1.17 -15.99
CA MET A 162 16.34 1.41 -17.15
C MET A 162 17.01 2.76 -16.98
N VAL A 163 18.33 2.79 -17.13
CA VAL A 163 19.12 4.02 -17.10
C VAL A 163 19.77 4.22 -18.45
N ASP A 164 19.81 5.48 -18.88
CA ASP A 164 20.51 5.91 -20.09
C ASP A 164 21.11 7.28 -19.81
N TYR A 165 22.44 7.35 -19.83
CA TYR A 165 23.21 8.56 -19.57
C TYR A 165 23.76 9.20 -20.84
N ASN A 166 23.39 8.68 -22.02
CA ASN A 166 23.91 9.11 -23.33
C ASN A 166 25.44 9.28 -23.30
N SER A 167 26.14 8.32 -22.69
CA SER A 167 27.58 8.35 -22.47
C SER A 167 28.22 7.12 -23.09
N PRO A 168 29.36 7.25 -23.80
CA PRO A 168 30.02 6.12 -24.44
C PRO A 168 30.55 5.08 -23.44
N VAL A 169 30.81 5.48 -22.19
CA VAL A 169 31.31 4.58 -21.13
C VAL A 169 30.20 3.96 -20.29
N LEU A 170 29.02 4.57 -20.29
CA LEU A 170 27.83 4.09 -19.60
C LEU A 170 26.63 4.12 -20.54
N GLY A 171 26.56 3.10 -21.40
CA GLY A 171 25.43 2.87 -22.29
C GLY A 171 24.15 2.50 -21.52
N THR A 172 23.09 2.20 -22.26
CA THR A 172 21.81 1.80 -21.65
C THR A 172 21.98 0.55 -20.78
N GLN A 173 21.60 0.66 -19.51
CA GLN A 173 21.64 -0.45 -18.57
C GLN A 173 20.25 -0.66 -17.96
N HIS A 174 19.99 -1.89 -17.53
CA HIS A 174 18.79 -2.20 -16.76
C HIS A 174 19.15 -3.01 -15.50
N ALA A 175 18.29 -2.90 -14.49
CA ALA A 175 18.33 -3.73 -13.29
C ALA A 175 16.89 -4.08 -12.89
N SER A 176 16.71 -5.19 -12.19
CA SER A 176 15.40 -5.60 -11.68
C SER A 176 15.55 -6.27 -10.32
N MET A 177 14.51 -6.12 -9.51
CA MET A 177 14.33 -6.78 -8.22
C MET A 177 12.90 -7.33 -8.19
N TYR A 178 12.72 -8.63 -8.00
CA TYR A 178 11.40 -9.28 -8.06
C TYR A 178 10.73 -9.47 -6.69
N ASN A 179 11.48 -9.28 -5.61
CA ASN A 179 11.02 -9.27 -4.23
C ASN A 179 12.08 -8.62 -3.33
N ASN A 180 11.69 -8.18 -2.13
CA ASN A 180 12.60 -7.52 -1.18
C ASN A 180 13.76 -8.41 -0.70
N GLY A 181 13.64 -9.74 -0.79
CA GLY A 181 14.68 -10.67 -0.35
C GLY A 181 15.96 -10.60 -1.20
N GLU A 182 15.86 -10.12 -2.44
CA GLU A 182 17.00 -9.91 -3.33
C GLU A 182 17.85 -8.69 -2.94
N PHE A 183 17.26 -7.71 -2.23
CA PHE A 183 17.87 -6.40 -2.00
C PHE A 183 19.29 -6.49 -1.40
N LYS A 184 19.48 -7.29 -0.35
CA LYS A 184 20.77 -7.38 0.35
C LYS A 184 21.92 -7.84 -0.56
N ALA A 185 21.68 -8.89 -1.34
CA ALA A 185 22.73 -9.50 -2.16
C ALA A 185 22.94 -8.74 -3.48
N GLU A 186 21.86 -8.27 -4.08
CA GLU A 186 21.84 -7.78 -5.45
C GLU A 186 21.88 -6.26 -5.58
N ILE A 187 21.39 -5.52 -4.58
CA ILE A 187 21.13 -4.07 -4.70
C ILE A 187 21.91 -3.27 -3.65
N ALA A 188 21.82 -3.65 -2.38
CA ALA A 188 22.43 -2.95 -1.26
C ALA A 188 23.94 -2.63 -1.42
N PRO A 189 24.81 -3.48 -2.00
CA PRO A 189 26.23 -3.17 -2.18
C PRO A 189 26.54 -2.22 -3.35
N CYS A 190 25.54 -1.78 -4.13
CA CYS A 190 25.77 -0.97 -5.32
C CYS A 190 25.94 0.51 -4.95
N ARG A 191 27.10 1.07 -5.29
CA ARG A 191 27.51 2.40 -4.82
C ARG A 191 27.03 3.52 -5.74
N THR A 192 26.93 4.70 -5.16
CA THR A 192 26.67 5.93 -5.89
C THR A 192 27.79 6.22 -6.88
N PHE A 193 27.49 7.05 -7.87
CA PHE A 193 28.43 7.34 -8.94
C PHE A 193 28.26 8.76 -9.45
N VAL A 194 29.31 9.24 -10.10
CA VAL A 194 29.38 10.58 -10.67
C VAL A 194 30.27 10.57 -11.90
N PHE A 195 29.93 11.38 -12.90
CA PHE A 195 30.84 11.56 -14.04
C PHE A 195 31.93 12.56 -13.70
N LEU A 196 33.15 12.32 -14.19
CA LEU A 196 34.30 13.18 -13.90
C LEU A 196 34.05 14.62 -14.35
N ARG A 197 33.36 14.82 -15.48
CA ARG A 197 32.98 16.16 -16.00
C ARG A 197 32.11 16.97 -15.03
N GLU A 198 31.41 16.32 -14.10
CA GLU A 198 30.55 17.00 -13.13
C GLU A 198 31.30 17.43 -11.87
N LEU A 199 32.44 16.81 -11.55
CA LEU A 199 33.13 17.01 -10.26
C LEU A 199 33.51 18.47 -10.01
N GLU A 200 34.09 19.16 -10.99
CA GLU A 200 34.48 20.57 -10.82
C GLU A 200 33.28 21.46 -10.51
N HIS A 201 32.17 21.25 -11.24
CA HIS A 201 30.97 22.06 -11.07
C HIS A 201 30.36 21.82 -9.68
N LEU A 202 30.29 20.56 -9.26
CA LEU A 202 29.79 20.18 -7.94
C LEU A 202 30.65 20.76 -6.82
N ALA A 203 31.99 20.67 -6.93
CA ALA A 203 32.91 21.24 -5.96
C ALA A 203 32.79 22.77 -5.88
N LYS A 204 32.72 23.46 -7.04
CA LYS A 204 32.50 24.91 -7.12
C LYS A 204 31.16 25.34 -6.51
N ALA A 205 30.14 24.50 -6.59
CA ALA A 205 28.84 24.70 -5.94
C ALA A 205 28.86 24.39 -4.42
N GLY A 206 30.01 24.01 -3.86
CA GLY A 206 30.16 23.66 -2.45
C GLY A 206 29.55 22.31 -2.06
N LEU A 207 29.34 21.42 -3.04
CA LEU A 207 28.89 20.03 -2.86
C LEU A 207 30.08 19.07 -2.83
N ILE A 208 29.81 17.77 -2.66
CA ILE A 208 30.78 16.66 -2.67
C ILE A 208 32.00 16.81 -1.74
N LYS A 209 31.91 17.62 -0.68
CA LYS A 209 33.04 17.86 0.25
C LYS A 209 33.49 16.60 0.99
N GLY A 210 32.59 15.64 1.19
CA GLY A 210 32.88 14.33 1.76
C GLY A 210 33.09 13.23 0.72
N GLY A 211 32.93 13.56 -0.58
CA GLY A 211 33.09 12.61 -1.67
C GLY A 211 34.54 12.17 -1.83
N ASP A 212 34.75 10.87 -1.96
CA ASP A 212 36.03 10.23 -2.17
C ASP A 212 35.87 9.01 -3.10
N LEU A 213 36.98 8.53 -3.64
CA LEU A 213 37.01 7.36 -4.51
C LEU A 213 36.65 6.05 -3.79
N ASP A 214 36.61 6.06 -2.45
CA ASP A 214 36.16 4.92 -1.63
C ASP A 214 34.64 4.89 -1.41
N ASN A 215 33.96 6.02 -1.64
CA ASN A 215 32.52 6.16 -1.39
C ASN A 215 31.69 6.55 -2.62
N ALA A 216 32.31 6.71 -3.78
CA ALA A 216 31.62 6.93 -5.04
C ALA A 216 32.42 6.34 -6.22
N ILE A 217 31.71 5.75 -7.18
CA ILE A 217 32.29 5.36 -8.46
C ILE A 217 32.43 6.61 -9.32
N VAL A 218 33.65 6.90 -9.76
CA VAL A 218 33.91 8.02 -10.67
C VAL A 218 34.08 7.48 -12.09
N LEU A 219 33.23 7.95 -13.00
CA LEU A 219 33.19 7.56 -14.40
C LEU A 219 33.83 8.65 -15.26
N GLU A 220 34.92 8.33 -15.94
CA GLU A 220 35.52 9.14 -16.99
C GLU A 220 34.93 8.76 -18.35
N ASP A 221 34.43 9.74 -19.08
CA ASP A 221 33.87 9.60 -20.42
C ASP A 221 34.42 10.59 -21.46
N ARG A 222 35.49 11.32 -21.11
CA ARG A 222 36.31 12.11 -22.02
C ARG A 222 37.37 11.23 -22.66
N GLU A 223 37.59 11.40 -23.96
CA GLU A 223 38.53 10.56 -24.74
C GLU A 223 40.01 10.90 -24.49
N ASP A 224 40.34 12.13 -24.08
CA ASP A 224 41.71 12.67 -24.07
C ASP A 224 42.26 13.06 -22.67
N ILE A 225 41.70 12.54 -21.57
CA ILE A 225 42.21 12.92 -20.25
C ILE A 225 43.56 12.25 -19.93
N THR A 226 44.52 13.03 -19.44
CA THR A 226 45.83 12.52 -19.01
C THR A 226 45.87 12.24 -17.50
N LYS A 227 46.87 11.46 -17.06
CA LYS A 227 47.13 11.26 -15.61
C LYS A 227 47.42 12.59 -14.89
N ASP A 228 48.02 13.56 -15.57
CA ASP A 228 48.32 14.86 -14.99
C ASP A 228 47.05 15.72 -14.85
N ASP A 229 46.10 15.62 -15.79
CA ASP A 229 44.79 16.26 -15.68
C ASP A 229 43.99 15.68 -14.51
N LEU A 230 44.01 14.36 -14.32
CA LEU A 230 43.37 13.70 -13.16
C LEU A 230 43.96 14.18 -11.84
N LYS A 231 45.28 14.32 -11.75
CA LYS A 231 45.97 14.85 -10.56
C LYS A 231 45.64 16.33 -10.34
N ALA A 232 45.61 17.14 -11.39
CA ALA A 232 45.25 18.55 -11.32
C ALA A 232 43.80 18.72 -10.84
N LEU A 233 42.87 17.92 -11.38
CA LEU A 233 41.48 17.91 -10.97
C LEU A 233 41.32 17.49 -9.51
N ALA A 234 41.93 16.38 -9.09
CA ALA A 234 41.93 15.93 -7.70
C ALA A 234 42.42 17.05 -6.76
N LYS A 235 43.55 17.69 -7.10
CA LYS A 235 44.09 18.81 -6.34
C LYS A 235 43.13 20.00 -6.28
N SER A 236 42.45 20.31 -7.39
CA SER A 236 41.48 21.42 -7.46
C SER A 236 40.25 21.20 -6.56
N ILE A 237 39.91 19.95 -6.26
CA ILE A 237 38.82 19.58 -5.34
C ILE A 237 39.34 19.23 -3.94
N GLY A 238 40.60 19.53 -3.64
CA GLY A 238 41.20 19.34 -2.31
C GLY A 238 41.58 17.90 -1.98
N ARG A 239 41.78 17.04 -2.98
CA ARG A 239 42.20 15.64 -2.83
C ARG A 239 43.59 15.42 -3.42
N GLU A 240 44.36 14.53 -2.80
CA GLU A 240 45.65 14.08 -3.34
C GLU A 240 45.64 12.56 -3.42
N TYR A 241 45.80 12.03 -4.64
CA TYR A 241 45.87 10.60 -4.90
C TYR A 241 47.21 10.28 -5.56
N GLN A 242 47.93 9.28 -5.03
CA GLN A 242 49.23 8.88 -5.59
C GLN A 242 49.09 8.07 -6.88
N ASP A 243 48.09 7.17 -6.93
CA ASP A 243 47.86 6.24 -8.04
C ASP A 243 46.41 6.33 -8.54
N VAL A 244 46.11 7.26 -9.45
CA VAL A 244 44.83 7.30 -10.18
C VAL A 244 45.04 6.78 -11.60
N GLU A 245 44.24 5.80 -11.99
CA GLU A 245 44.26 5.17 -13.30
C GLU A 245 42.83 4.95 -13.81
N ILE A 246 42.67 5.00 -15.12
CA ILE A 246 41.41 4.68 -15.77
C ILE A 246 41.41 3.16 -16.02
N ARG A 247 40.51 2.45 -15.37
CA ARG A 247 40.27 1.02 -15.58
C ARG A 247 39.30 0.82 -16.75
N ARG A 248 38.95 -0.45 -17.00
CA ARG A 248 37.98 -0.83 -18.03
C ARG A 248 36.68 -0.02 -17.87
N ASN A 249 36.10 0.40 -19.00
CA ASN A 249 34.84 1.14 -19.07
C ASN A 249 34.87 2.52 -18.39
N GLY A 250 36.03 3.18 -18.32
CA GLY A 250 36.13 4.57 -17.82
C GLY A 250 36.10 4.72 -16.30
N VAL A 251 36.09 3.62 -15.52
CA VAL A 251 36.02 3.68 -14.05
C VAL A 251 37.40 4.04 -13.46
N LEU A 252 37.47 4.99 -12.54
CA LEU A 252 38.73 5.29 -11.82
C LEU A 252 39.09 4.20 -10.77
N ASN A 253 40.39 3.91 -10.67
CA ASN A 253 41.01 2.67 -10.18
C ASN A 253 41.00 2.32 -8.68
N THR A 254 40.23 2.96 -7.81
CA THR A 254 40.28 2.60 -6.38
C THR A 254 39.56 1.28 -6.09
N THR A 255 38.52 0.94 -6.86
CA THR A 255 37.75 -0.32 -6.69
C THR A 255 37.02 -0.72 -7.97
N ASP A 256 37.02 -2.02 -8.30
CA ASP A 256 36.23 -2.52 -9.43
C ASP A 256 34.73 -2.41 -9.14
N LEU A 257 33.92 -2.39 -10.20
CA LEU A 257 32.48 -2.47 -10.06
C LEU A 257 32.09 -3.82 -9.41
N LYS A 258 31.18 -3.78 -8.45
CA LYS A 258 30.57 -4.97 -7.83
C LYS A 258 29.76 -5.76 -8.85
N PHE A 259 29.08 -5.03 -9.74
CA PHE A 259 28.30 -5.58 -10.85
C PHE A 259 28.57 -4.78 -12.11
N PHE A 260 28.50 -5.43 -13.26
CA PHE A 260 28.62 -4.73 -14.55
C PHE A 260 27.58 -3.59 -14.70
N ASN A 261 26.38 -3.79 -14.16
CA ASN A 261 25.28 -2.81 -14.12
C ASN A 261 25.10 -2.14 -12.74
N GLU A 262 26.18 -1.98 -11.95
CA GLU A 262 26.15 -1.32 -10.63
C GLU A 262 25.46 0.06 -10.66
N PRO A 263 25.68 0.94 -11.67
CA PRO A 263 24.95 2.21 -11.78
C PRO A 263 23.43 2.06 -11.89
N ALA A 264 22.93 1.09 -12.67
CA ALA A 264 21.49 0.82 -12.79
C ALA A 264 20.92 0.27 -11.47
N ARG A 265 21.65 -0.63 -10.80
CA ARG A 265 21.26 -1.18 -9.49
C ARG A 265 21.27 -0.12 -8.39
N HIS A 266 22.20 0.83 -8.43
CA HIS A 266 22.18 1.97 -7.53
C HIS A 266 20.96 2.87 -7.76
N LYS A 267 20.57 3.11 -9.01
CA LYS A 267 19.32 3.84 -9.29
C LYS A 267 18.08 3.08 -8.82
N LEU A 268 18.10 1.74 -8.86
CA LEU A 268 17.08 0.90 -8.24
C LEU A 268 17.04 1.14 -6.72
N LEU A 269 18.19 1.14 -6.05
CA LEU A 269 18.33 1.45 -4.62
C LEU A 269 17.75 2.83 -4.29
N ASP A 270 18.12 3.87 -5.04
CA ASP A 270 17.60 5.24 -4.86
C ASP A 270 16.07 5.29 -4.94
N ILE A 271 15.48 4.61 -5.94
CA ILE A 271 14.02 4.55 -6.09
C ILE A 271 13.36 3.89 -4.88
N ILE A 272 13.93 2.80 -4.33
CA ILE A 272 13.39 2.16 -3.12
C ILE A 272 13.40 3.14 -1.94
N GLY A 273 14.50 3.87 -1.77
CA GLY A 273 14.64 4.88 -0.72
C GLY A 273 13.62 6.01 -0.85
N ASP A 274 13.46 6.54 -2.05
CA ASP A 274 12.49 7.60 -2.33
C ASP A 274 11.04 7.12 -2.21
N LEU A 275 10.74 5.87 -2.59
CA LEU A 275 9.41 5.27 -2.44
C LEU A 275 9.07 4.95 -0.97
N ALA A 276 10.05 4.78 -0.09
CA ALA A 276 9.80 4.64 1.35
C ALA A 276 9.05 5.87 1.93
N LEU A 277 9.20 7.04 1.29
CA LEU A 277 8.52 8.29 1.66
C LEU A 277 7.01 8.29 1.39
N VAL A 278 6.47 7.27 0.70
CA VAL A 278 5.02 7.01 0.63
C VAL A 278 4.45 6.75 2.04
N GLY A 279 5.27 6.26 2.97
CA GLY A 279 4.89 5.96 4.34
C GLY A 279 4.18 4.61 4.51
N ARG A 280 4.12 3.79 3.44
CA ARG A 280 3.55 2.44 3.44
C ARG A 280 4.34 1.52 2.53
N PRO A 281 4.52 0.24 2.89
CA PRO A 281 5.02 -0.79 2.00
C PRO A 281 4.07 -0.99 0.80
N ILE A 282 4.62 -1.00 -0.40
CA ILE A 282 3.88 -1.11 -1.67
C ILE A 282 3.87 -2.57 -2.15
N LYS A 283 2.72 -3.04 -2.62
CA LYS A 283 2.57 -4.25 -3.44
C LYS A 283 2.27 -3.85 -4.87
N GLY A 284 3.10 -4.29 -5.81
CA GLY A 284 3.02 -3.87 -7.21
C GLY A 284 4.38 -3.85 -7.88
N HIS A 285 4.37 -3.64 -9.19
CA HIS A 285 5.56 -3.56 -10.02
C HIS A 285 5.76 -2.11 -10.47
N ILE A 286 6.86 -1.52 -10.04
CA ILE A 286 7.30 -0.21 -10.48
C ILE A 286 8.30 -0.38 -11.64
N LEU A 287 8.03 0.31 -12.74
CA LEU A 287 8.88 0.41 -13.91
C LEU A 287 9.37 1.86 -13.96
N ALA A 288 10.68 2.08 -14.10
CA ALA A 288 11.26 3.42 -14.19
C ALA A 288 12.27 3.51 -15.33
N ALA A 289 12.16 4.53 -16.16
CA ALA A 289 13.13 4.87 -17.19
C ALA A 289 13.75 6.24 -16.89
N ARG A 290 15.08 6.32 -16.95
CA ARG A 290 15.87 7.54 -16.65
C ARG A 290 15.43 8.19 -15.33
N PRO A 291 15.40 7.43 -14.21
CA PRO A 291 14.93 7.94 -12.93
C PRO A 291 15.92 8.93 -12.31
N GLY A 292 15.40 9.70 -11.36
CA GLY A 292 16.18 10.54 -10.46
C GLY A 292 15.28 11.02 -9.32
N HIS A 293 15.86 11.54 -8.24
CA HIS A 293 15.13 11.87 -7.02
C HIS A 293 13.90 12.75 -7.23
N PHE A 294 13.94 13.70 -8.17
CA PHE A 294 12.76 14.48 -8.55
C PHE A 294 11.60 13.61 -9.04
N GLY A 295 11.86 12.74 -10.02
CA GLY A 295 10.84 11.86 -10.57
C GLY A 295 10.37 10.84 -9.55
N ASN A 296 11.30 10.24 -8.82
CA ASN A 296 11.02 9.25 -7.79
C ASN A 296 10.12 9.81 -6.67
N THR A 297 10.48 10.97 -6.10
CA THR A 297 9.72 11.59 -5.02
C THR A 297 8.39 12.17 -5.50
N THR A 298 8.31 12.67 -6.74
CA THR A 298 7.03 13.10 -7.34
C THR A 298 6.11 11.90 -7.58
N PHE A 299 6.65 10.77 -8.02
CA PHE A 299 5.91 9.53 -8.16
C PHE A 299 5.46 8.98 -6.79
N ALA A 300 6.30 9.06 -5.76
CA ALA A 300 5.92 8.74 -4.38
C ALA A 300 4.75 9.63 -3.90
N LYS A 301 4.78 10.95 -4.17
CA LYS A 301 3.65 11.85 -3.89
C LYS A 301 2.37 11.41 -4.62
N LYS A 302 2.44 11.07 -5.91
CA LYS A 302 1.29 10.56 -6.68
C LYS A 302 0.70 9.29 -6.08
N ILE A 303 1.54 8.33 -5.68
CA ILE A 303 1.09 7.12 -4.98
C ILE A 303 0.38 7.50 -3.68
N LYS A 304 0.95 8.40 -2.89
CA LYS A 304 0.38 8.86 -1.63
C LYS A 304 -0.96 9.57 -1.81
N ASP A 305 -1.11 10.40 -2.83
CA ASP A 305 -2.36 11.07 -3.14
C ASP A 305 -3.43 10.07 -3.58
N LYS A 306 -3.07 9.07 -4.40
CA LYS A 306 -3.97 7.96 -4.73
C LYS A 306 -4.39 7.16 -3.49
N ILE A 307 -3.48 6.88 -2.55
CA ILE A 307 -3.82 6.27 -1.25
C ILE A 307 -4.87 7.12 -0.52
N ARG A 308 -4.64 8.44 -0.40
CA ARG A 308 -5.57 9.35 0.28
C ARG A 308 -6.93 9.42 -0.41
N GLU A 309 -6.97 9.37 -1.74
CA GLU A 309 -8.20 9.31 -2.53
C GLU A 309 -8.96 8.01 -2.28
N GLU A 310 -8.27 6.86 -2.33
CA GLU A 310 -8.87 5.55 -2.04
C GLU A 310 -9.36 5.42 -0.60
N GLU A 311 -8.68 6.05 0.36
CA GLU A 311 -9.11 6.05 1.76
C GLU A 311 -10.31 6.96 2.02
N LYS A 312 -10.46 8.03 1.25
CA LYS A 312 -11.69 8.84 1.24
C LYS A 312 -12.83 8.10 0.55
N ASP A 313 -12.50 7.20 -0.38
CA ASP A 313 -13.48 6.42 -1.10
C ASP A 313 -14.12 5.36 -0.18
N GLN A 314 -15.31 5.67 0.31
CA GLN A 314 -16.11 4.76 1.13
C GLN A 314 -16.83 3.67 0.29
N THR A 315 -16.49 3.50 -0.99
CA THR A 315 -17.11 2.50 -1.85
C THR A 315 -16.77 1.09 -1.37
N VAL A 316 -17.79 0.37 -0.90
CA VAL A 316 -17.68 -1.02 -0.51
C VAL A 316 -17.74 -1.89 -1.76
N ARG A 317 -16.69 -2.68 -2.02
CA ARG A 317 -16.69 -3.63 -3.15
C ARG A 317 -17.31 -4.96 -2.73
N PHE A 318 -18.17 -5.49 -3.61
CA PHE A 318 -18.78 -6.81 -3.49
C PHE A 318 -18.43 -7.60 -4.75
N ASP A 319 -17.89 -8.81 -4.57
CA ASP A 319 -17.72 -9.72 -5.71
C ASP A 319 -19.06 -10.38 -6.03
N LEU A 320 -19.76 -9.84 -7.02
CA LEU A 320 -21.04 -10.36 -7.47
C LEU A 320 -20.90 -11.52 -8.46
N THR A 321 -19.68 -11.86 -8.88
CA THR A 321 -19.36 -12.97 -9.79
C THR A 321 -19.09 -14.28 -9.07
N ALA A 322 -18.80 -14.22 -7.77
CA ALA A 322 -18.68 -15.40 -6.92
C ALA A 322 -19.96 -16.26 -6.92
N GLU A 323 -19.77 -17.57 -6.76
CA GLU A 323 -20.87 -18.51 -6.56
C GLU A 323 -21.66 -18.14 -5.30
N PRO A 324 -23.00 -17.98 -5.37
CA PRO A 324 -23.80 -17.58 -4.23
C PRO A 324 -23.90 -18.69 -3.17
N LEU A 325 -23.88 -18.30 -1.89
CA LEU A 325 -24.18 -19.21 -0.79
C LEU A 325 -25.62 -19.75 -0.87
N PHE A 326 -26.59 -18.88 -1.17
CA PHE A 326 -27.97 -19.27 -1.45
C PHE A 326 -28.44 -18.60 -2.74
N ASP A 327 -28.84 -19.41 -3.71
CA ASP A 327 -29.51 -18.94 -4.93
C ASP A 327 -31.01 -18.72 -4.68
N ILE A 328 -31.73 -18.23 -5.70
CA ILE A 328 -33.17 -17.97 -5.61
C ILE A 328 -33.99 -19.22 -5.24
N ASN A 329 -33.54 -20.41 -5.67
CA ASN A 329 -34.24 -21.66 -5.39
C ASN A 329 -34.10 -22.06 -3.91
N ALA A 330 -32.90 -21.91 -3.35
CA ALA A 330 -32.66 -22.08 -1.92
C ALA A 330 -33.45 -21.06 -1.10
N ILE A 331 -33.42 -19.79 -1.48
CA ILE A 331 -34.17 -18.72 -0.80
C ILE A 331 -35.69 -19.01 -0.82
N THR A 332 -36.24 -19.49 -1.94
CA THR A 332 -37.67 -19.81 -2.07
C THR A 332 -38.12 -20.93 -1.12
N LYS A 333 -37.21 -21.82 -0.73
CA LYS A 333 -37.47 -22.87 0.27
C LYS A 333 -37.42 -22.34 1.70
N MET A 334 -36.60 -21.32 1.96
CA MET A 334 -36.44 -20.71 3.28
C MET A 334 -37.52 -19.67 3.59
N LEU A 335 -37.83 -18.80 2.63
CA LEU A 335 -38.82 -17.73 2.81
C LEU A 335 -40.20 -18.15 2.27
N PRO A 336 -41.29 -17.76 2.95
CA PRO A 336 -42.66 -18.00 2.46
C PRO A 336 -43.05 -17.05 1.31
N HIS A 337 -42.33 -15.94 1.13
CA HIS A 337 -42.59 -14.93 0.10
C HIS A 337 -42.53 -15.52 -1.32
N ARG A 338 -43.41 -15.05 -2.21
CA ARG A 338 -43.44 -15.42 -3.63
C ARG A 338 -43.60 -14.16 -4.49
N TYR A 339 -43.28 -14.25 -5.77
CA TYR A 339 -43.54 -13.14 -6.71
C TYR A 339 -44.99 -12.63 -6.57
N PRO A 340 -45.21 -11.31 -6.51
CA PRO A 340 -44.24 -10.22 -6.73
C PRO A 340 -43.49 -9.74 -5.48
N PHE A 341 -43.56 -10.45 -4.35
CA PHE A 341 -43.05 -9.99 -3.06
C PHE A 341 -41.82 -10.74 -2.53
N LEU A 342 -41.33 -11.76 -3.23
CA LEU A 342 -39.98 -12.28 -2.98
C LEU A 342 -38.99 -11.38 -3.73
N LEU A 343 -38.25 -10.55 -2.98
CA LEU A 343 -37.48 -9.45 -3.55
C LEU A 343 -35.99 -9.76 -3.68
N VAL A 344 -35.46 -10.67 -2.86
CA VAL A 344 -34.03 -11.02 -2.81
C VAL A 344 -33.72 -12.13 -3.80
N ASP A 345 -32.69 -11.94 -4.62
CA ASP A 345 -32.31 -12.89 -5.68
C ASP A 345 -31.28 -13.91 -5.23
N LYS A 346 -30.31 -13.49 -4.40
CA LYS A 346 -29.23 -14.35 -3.89
C LYS A 346 -28.63 -13.85 -2.59
N VAL A 347 -28.01 -14.76 -1.83
CA VAL A 347 -27.14 -14.48 -0.69
C VAL A 347 -25.72 -14.85 -1.06
N MET A 348 -24.79 -13.91 -0.88
CA MET A 348 -23.39 -14.07 -1.26
C MET A 348 -22.57 -14.69 -0.14
N THR A 349 -22.70 -14.16 1.08
CA THR A 349 -21.94 -14.62 2.25
C THR A 349 -22.80 -14.55 3.50
N MET A 350 -22.47 -15.40 4.47
CA MET A 350 -23.07 -15.40 5.79
C MET A 350 -22.07 -15.94 6.80
N ASP A 351 -21.95 -15.28 7.95
CA ASP A 351 -21.16 -15.75 9.09
C ASP A 351 -22.04 -15.83 10.35
N ALA A 352 -21.44 -15.97 11.54
CA ALA A 352 -22.18 -16.09 12.79
C ALA A 352 -22.99 -14.84 13.17
N THR A 353 -22.68 -13.67 12.60
CA THR A 353 -23.24 -12.38 12.98
C THR A 353 -23.69 -11.52 11.80
N SER A 354 -23.32 -11.88 10.57
CA SER A 354 -23.55 -11.06 9.38
C SER A 354 -24.04 -11.86 8.18
N ILE A 355 -24.72 -11.16 7.27
CA ILE A 355 -25.19 -11.70 5.99
C ILE A 355 -25.10 -10.64 4.89
N VAL A 356 -24.82 -11.09 3.67
CA VAL A 356 -24.83 -10.25 2.47
C VAL A 356 -25.83 -10.81 1.44
N GLY A 357 -26.88 -10.06 1.15
CA GLY A 357 -27.92 -10.42 0.17
C GLY A 357 -27.97 -9.43 -1.00
N VAL A 358 -28.52 -9.87 -2.14
CA VAL A 358 -28.56 -9.09 -3.39
C VAL A 358 -29.98 -9.03 -3.93
N LYS A 359 -30.38 -7.85 -4.36
CA LYS A 359 -31.56 -7.60 -5.18
C LYS A 359 -31.17 -6.86 -6.46
N ASN A 360 -31.52 -7.41 -7.60
CA ASN A 360 -31.48 -6.74 -8.89
C ASN A 360 -32.80 -6.00 -9.08
N VAL A 361 -32.69 -4.78 -9.61
CA VAL A 361 -33.83 -3.90 -9.82
C VAL A 361 -34.10 -3.84 -11.31
N THR A 362 -35.26 -4.36 -11.74
CA THR A 362 -35.63 -4.42 -13.17
C THR A 362 -36.89 -3.62 -13.45
N MET A 363 -36.96 -3.02 -14.65
CA MET A 363 -38.11 -2.21 -15.08
C MET A 363 -39.40 -3.03 -15.13
N ASN A 364 -39.29 -4.36 -15.24
CA ASN A 364 -40.44 -5.26 -15.28
C ASN A 364 -41.11 -5.52 -13.92
N GLU A 365 -40.58 -4.98 -12.82
CA GLU A 365 -41.21 -5.17 -11.50
C GLU A 365 -42.52 -4.35 -11.36
N PRO A 366 -43.60 -4.91 -10.78
CA PRO A 366 -44.92 -4.28 -10.78
C PRO A 366 -45.00 -2.88 -10.17
N GLN A 367 -44.15 -2.56 -9.20
CA GLN A 367 -44.13 -1.23 -8.58
C GLN A 367 -43.81 -0.11 -9.59
N PHE A 368 -43.06 -0.40 -10.65
CA PHE A 368 -42.68 0.61 -11.64
C PHE A 368 -43.83 0.97 -12.59
N THR A 369 -44.89 0.18 -12.65
CA THR A 369 -46.10 0.50 -13.41
C THR A 369 -46.89 1.67 -12.79
N GLY A 370 -46.80 1.86 -11.47
CA GLY A 370 -47.68 2.80 -10.75
C GLY A 370 -47.01 3.76 -9.77
N HIS A 371 -45.76 3.51 -9.32
CA HIS A 371 -45.11 4.40 -8.37
C HIS A 371 -44.76 5.75 -9.00
N PHE A 372 -44.03 5.76 -10.13
CA PHE A 372 -43.72 6.93 -10.96
C PHE A 372 -43.41 6.49 -12.41
N PRO A 373 -44.39 6.42 -13.32
CA PRO A 373 -44.19 5.86 -14.66
C PRO A 373 -43.10 6.53 -15.50
N ASP A 374 -43.01 7.87 -15.48
CA ASP A 374 -42.05 8.65 -16.27
C ASP A 374 -40.71 8.89 -15.54
N ASN A 375 -40.58 8.40 -14.30
CA ASN A 375 -39.37 8.55 -13.47
C ASN A 375 -39.27 7.34 -12.51
N PRO A 376 -38.99 6.13 -13.03
CA PRO A 376 -39.08 4.91 -12.25
C PRO A 376 -38.06 4.91 -11.10
N VAL A 377 -38.56 4.88 -9.87
CA VAL A 377 -37.76 4.82 -8.63
C VAL A 377 -38.32 3.72 -7.75
N MET A 378 -37.47 2.85 -7.21
CA MET A 378 -37.89 1.79 -6.31
C MET A 378 -38.38 2.39 -4.98
N PRO A 379 -39.64 2.14 -4.56
CA PRO A 379 -40.16 2.64 -3.30
C PRO A 379 -39.26 2.30 -2.11
N GLY A 380 -38.97 3.29 -1.25
CA GLY A 380 -38.09 3.09 -0.09
C GLY A 380 -38.57 1.98 0.86
N VAL A 381 -39.88 1.77 0.95
CA VAL A 381 -40.48 0.68 1.74
C VAL A 381 -40.12 -0.70 1.18
N LEU A 382 -40.05 -0.86 -0.16
CA LEU A 382 -39.63 -2.12 -0.78
C LEU A 382 -38.13 -2.36 -0.65
N GLN A 383 -37.33 -1.30 -0.55
CA GLN A 383 -35.90 -1.42 -0.25
C GLN A 383 -35.69 -1.95 1.18
N VAL A 384 -36.44 -1.44 2.15
CA VAL A 384 -36.42 -1.92 3.55
C VAL A 384 -36.98 -3.34 3.64
N GLU A 385 -38.05 -3.66 2.92
CA GLU A 385 -38.60 -5.03 2.84
C GLU A 385 -37.58 -6.03 2.28
N ALA A 386 -36.89 -5.69 1.18
CA ALA A 386 -35.85 -6.55 0.63
C ALA A 386 -34.69 -6.74 1.64
N MET A 387 -34.28 -5.66 2.32
CA MET A 387 -33.29 -5.74 3.40
C MET A 387 -33.77 -6.66 4.54
N ALA A 388 -35.05 -6.60 4.88
CA ALA A 388 -35.66 -7.45 5.88
C ALA A 388 -35.65 -8.92 5.51
N GLN A 389 -35.95 -9.24 4.25
CA GLN A 389 -35.90 -10.61 3.75
C GLN A 389 -34.50 -11.19 3.86
N VAL A 390 -33.45 -10.38 3.60
CA VAL A 390 -32.06 -10.78 3.87
C VAL A 390 -31.87 -11.09 5.36
N GLY A 391 -32.34 -10.24 6.26
CA GLY A 391 -32.29 -10.49 7.71
C GLY A 391 -33.10 -11.72 8.14
N GLY A 392 -34.25 -11.96 7.50
CA GLY A 392 -35.10 -13.12 7.71
C GLY A 392 -34.43 -14.42 7.27
N ILE A 393 -33.70 -14.42 6.14
CA ILE A 393 -32.89 -15.57 5.70
C ILE A 393 -31.84 -15.90 6.76
N PHE A 394 -31.13 -14.89 7.28
CA PHE A 394 -30.15 -15.06 8.37
C PHE A 394 -30.81 -15.60 9.65
N ALA A 395 -31.98 -15.09 10.02
CA ALA A 395 -32.72 -15.54 11.20
C ALA A 395 -33.16 -17.00 11.07
N LEU A 396 -33.70 -17.36 9.91
CA LEU A 396 -34.25 -18.69 9.64
C LEU A 396 -33.16 -19.75 9.43
N SER A 397 -31.97 -19.38 8.96
CA SER A 397 -30.85 -20.33 8.86
C SER A 397 -30.34 -20.82 10.22
N GLN A 398 -30.79 -20.21 11.33
CA GLN A 398 -30.40 -20.57 12.70
C GLN A 398 -31.42 -21.48 13.40
N VAL A 399 -32.53 -21.84 12.74
CA VAL A 399 -33.57 -22.72 13.31
C VAL A 399 -33.73 -24.00 12.48
N PRO A 400 -34.07 -25.14 13.11
CA PRO A 400 -34.42 -26.36 12.37
C PRO A 400 -35.75 -26.17 11.64
N ASP A 401 -35.87 -26.75 10.44
CA ASP A 401 -37.08 -26.73 9.60
C ASP A 401 -37.62 -25.29 9.35
N PRO A 402 -36.81 -24.40 8.73
CA PRO A 402 -37.13 -22.98 8.58
C PRO A 402 -38.46 -22.71 7.87
N GLU A 403 -38.94 -23.63 7.02
CA GLU A 403 -40.22 -23.56 6.32
C GLU A 403 -41.46 -23.52 7.24
N HIS A 404 -41.28 -23.83 8.53
CA HIS A 404 -42.35 -23.79 9.54
C HIS A 404 -42.41 -22.47 10.33
N TYR A 405 -41.56 -21.50 9.99
CA TYR A 405 -41.47 -20.23 10.71
C TYR A 405 -41.74 -19.03 9.79
N THR A 406 -42.37 -18.01 10.35
CA THR A 406 -42.48 -16.70 9.71
C THR A 406 -41.79 -15.65 10.57
N THR A 407 -41.18 -14.68 9.89
CA THR A 407 -40.51 -13.56 10.53
C THR A 407 -41.41 -12.34 10.48
N TYR A 408 -41.85 -11.85 11.64
CA TYR A 408 -42.74 -10.69 11.75
C TYR A 408 -41.96 -9.46 12.22
N PHE A 409 -42.13 -8.34 11.51
CA PHE A 409 -41.54 -7.07 11.89
C PHE A 409 -42.13 -6.54 13.20
N LEU A 410 -41.25 -6.17 14.15
CA LEU A 410 -41.63 -5.51 15.39
C LEU A 410 -41.31 -4.02 15.37
N LYS A 411 -40.14 -3.65 14.85
CA LYS A 411 -39.66 -2.27 14.84
C LYS A 411 -38.73 -2.02 13.66
N THR A 412 -38.87 -0.86 13.04
CA THR A 412 -37.87 -0.25 12.17
C THR A 412 -37.47 1.10 12.74
N ASP A 413 -36.18 1.38 12.79
CA ASP A 413 -35.61 2.62 13.33
C ASP A 413 -34.45 3.09 12.46
N ALA A 414 -34.04 4.36 12.65
CA ALA A 414 -32.88 4.97 12.00
C ALA A 414 -32.85 4.79 10.46
N VAL A 415 -34.02 4.73 9.81
CA VAL A 415 -34.11 4.53 8.37
C VAL A 415 -33.62 5.79 7.65
N ARG A 416 -32.62 5.66 6.77
CA ARG A 416 -32.17 6.76 5.91
C ARG A 416 -32.09 6.31 4.46
N TYR A 417 -32.62 7.14 3.57
CA TYR A 417 -32.48 7.01 2.12
C TYR A 417 -31.48 8.04 1.64
N ARG A 418 -30.35 7.57 1.11
CA ARG A 418 -29.23 8.42 0.71
C ARG A 418 -29.19 8.63 -0.80
N ARG A 419 -29.71 7.68 -1.58
CA ARG A 419 -29.66 7.69 -3.05
C ARG A 419 -30.94 7.12 -3.65
N LYS A 420 -31.27 7.55 -4.87
CA LYS A 420 -32.34 6.92 -5.66
C LYS A 420 -31.85 5.53 -6.08
N VAL A 421 -32.78 4.58 -6.08
CA VAL A 421 -32.57 3.24 -6.63
C VAL A 421 -33.52 3.11 -7.82
N VAL A 422 -32.98 2.79 -9.00
CA VAL A 422 -33.69 2.81 -10.28
C VAL A 422 -33.53 1.46 -11.02
N PRO A 423 -34.37 1.15 -12.02
CA PRO A 423 -34.15 0.00 -12.88
C PRO A 423 -32.74 -0.02 -13.49
N GLY A 424 -32.09 -1.18 -13.44
CA GLY A 424 -30.70 -1.38 -13.83
C GLY A 424 -29.73 -1.42 -12.65
N ASP A 425 -30.11 -0.91 -11.47
CA ASP A 425 -29.28 -1.01 -10.28
C ASP A 425 -29.25 -2.43 -9.71
N THR A 426 -28.11 -2.79 -9.11
CA THR A 426 -28.01 -3.92 -8.17
C THR A 426 -27.87 -3.37 -6.76
N LEU A 427 -28.85 -3.69 -5.92
CA LEU A 427 -28.90 -3.32 -4.52
C LEU A 427 -28.32 -4.47 -3.67
N VAL A 428 -27.16 -4.25 -3.07
CA VAL A 428 -26.48 -5.23 -2.21
C VAL A 428 -26.69 -4.85 -0.76
N PHE A 429 -27.25 -5.72 0.06
CA PHE A 429 -27.49 -5.49 1.47
C PHE A 429 -26.44 -6.21 2.31
N ARG A 430 -25.78 -5.49 3.22
CA ARG A 430 -24.98 -6.07 4.30
C ARG A 430 -25.71 -5.83 5.62
N LEU A 431 -26.03 -6.90 6.33
CA LEU A 431 -26.64 -6.83 7.65
C LEU A 431 -25.73 -7.42 8.71
N THR A 432 -25.76 -6.85 9.91
CA THR A 432 -25.03 -7.34 11.08
C THR A 432 -25.93 -7.32 12.31
N LEU A 433 -25.86 -8.36 13.14
CA LEU A 433 -26.55 -8.41 14.43
C LEU A 433 -26.10 -7.24 15.32
N ILE A 434 -27.06 -6.48 15.84
CA ILE A 434 -26.85 -5.47 16.89
C ILE A 434 -26.78 -6.17 18.26
N THR A 435 -27.62 -7.19 18.44
CA THR A 435 -27.67 -8.01 19.66
C THR A 435 -27.81 -9.49 19.30
N PRO A 436 -27.27 -10.42 20.12
CA PRO A 436 -27.50 -11.85 19.92
C PRO A 436 -28.98 -12.20 19.85
N ILE A 437 -29.34 -13.16 19.00
CA ILE A 437 -30.72 -13.64 18.88
C ILE A 437 -31.15 -14.27 20.21
N ARG A 438 -32.26 -13.79 20.78
CA ARG A 438 -32.81 -14.29 22.04
C ARG A 438 -34.33 -14.36 21.95
N ARG A 439 -34.91 -15.50 22.38
CA ARG A 439 -36.37 -15.72 22.39
C ARG A 439 -37.03 -15.46 21.02
N GLY A 440 -36.33 -15.82 19.94
CA GLY A 440 -36.80 -15.58 18.57
C GLY A 440 -36.73 -14.12 18.11
N ILE A 441 -36.19 -13.20 18.90
CA ILE A 441 -36.01 -11.80 18.51
C ILE A 441 -34.68 -11.64 17.77
N VAL A 442 -34.75 -11.12 16.56
CA VAL A 442 -33.61 -10.77 15.73
C VAL A 442 -33.55 -9.25 15.61
N HIS A 443 -32.38 -8.68 15.88
CA HIS A 443 -32.16 -7.24 15.82
C HIS A 443 -30.89 -6.95 15.04
N MET A 444 -31.04 -6.35 13.85
CA MET A 444 -29.96 -6.17 12.89
C MET A 444 -29.90 -4.74 12.38
N LYS A 445 -28.68 -4.28 12.11
CA LYS A 445 -28.42 -3.08 11.32
C LYS A 445 -28.12 -3.51 9.90
N GLY A 446 -28.80 -2.92 8.93
CA GLY A 446 -28.59 -3.17 7.52
C GLY A 446 -28.18 -1.90 6.77
N ILE A 447 -27.27 -2.07 5.82
CA ILE A 447 -26.91 -1.04 4.83
C ILE A 447 -27.05 -1.67 3.44
N GLY A 448 -27.87 -1.06 2.60
CA GLY A 448 -28.02 -1.36 1.18
C GLY A 448 -27.13 -0.44 0.35
N TYR A 449 -26.42 -1.01 -0.62
CA TYR A 449 -25.44 -0.34 -1.47
C TYR A 449 -25.85 -0.45 -2.94
N VAL A 450 -25.70 0.64 -3.69
CA VAL A 450 -25.75 0.64 -5.17
C VAL A 450 -24.37 1.07 -5.64
N ASN A 451 -23.74 0.29 -6.52
CA ASN A 451 -22.37 0.54 -6.99
C ASN A 451 -21.38 0.75 -5.82
N GLY A 452 -21.54 -0.04 -4.76
CA GLY A 452 -20.73 0.02 -3.54
C GLY A 452 -20.96 1.24 -2.64
N GLN A 453 -21.90 2.11 -3.00
CA GLN A 453 -22.19 3.35 -2.29
C GLN A 453 -23.49 3.21 -1.47
N PRO A 454 -23.54 3.62 -0.18
CA PRO A 454 -24.75 3.48 0.64
C PRO A 454 -25.97 4.17 0.01
N ALA A 455 -27.02 3.39 -0.26
CA ALA A 455 -28.28 3.86 -0.82
C ALA A 455 -29.40 3.92 0.23
N VAL A 456 -29.45 2.92 1.11
CA VAL A 456 -30.43 2.82 2.21
C VAL A 456 -29.76 2.25 3.46
N GLU A 457 -30.16 2.71 4.64
CA GLU A 457 -29.76 2.11 5.92
C GLU A 457 -30.99 1.99 6.83
N ALA A 458 -31.03 0.95 7.67
CA ALA A 458 -32.08 0.75 8.66
C ALA A 458 -31.60 -0.11 9.84
N GLU A 459 -32.16 0.12 11.02
CA GLU A 459 -32.12 -0.81 12.14
C GLU A 459 -33.49 -1.50 12.23
N MET A 460 -33.47 -2.84 12.23
CA MET A 460 -34.66 -3.66 12.07
C MET A 460 -34.72 -4.71 13.17
N MET A 461 -35.86 -4.77 13.85
CA MET A 461 -36.17 -5.80 14.84
C MET A 461 -37.36 -6.62 14.35
N ALA A 462 -37.20 -7.94 14.37
CA ALA A 462 -38.22 -8.89 13.98
C ALA A 462 -38.30 -10.05 14.98
N GLN A 463 -39.44 -10.73 14.98
CA GLN A 463 -39.68 -11.94 15.75
C GLN A 463 -39.91 -13.13 14.82
N ILE A 464 -39.13 -14.19 15.02
CA ILE A 464 -39.37 -15.49 14.42
C ILE A 464 -40.49 -16.17 15.23
N ALA A 465 -41.62 -16.42 14.57
CA ALA A 465 -42.73 -17.17 15.13
C ALA A 465 -42.90 -18.49 14.36
N ARG A 466 -43.32 -19.53 15.07
CA ARG A 466 -43.60 -20.83 14.46
C ARG A 466 -45.06 -20.86 14.03
N ASP A 467 -45.30 -21.10 12.75
CA ASP A 467 -46.60 -20.89 12.13
C ASP A 467 -47.35 -22.21 11.90
N LYS A 468 -46.64 -23.35 11.91
CA LYS A 468 -47.20 -24.70 11.71
C LYS A 468 -46.50 -25.75 12.59
N ALA A 469 -47.29 -26.65 13.19
CA ALA A 469 -46.77 -27.88 13.79
C ALA A 469 -46.46 -28.90 12.67
N PRO A 470 -45.44 -29.78 12.82
CA PRO A 470 -45.23 -30.88 11.89
C PRO A 470 -46.51 -31.72 11.83
N LYS A 471 -46.93 -32.17 10.63
CA LYS A 471 -47.93 -33.24 10.57
C LYS A 471 -47.30 -34.47 11.21
N GLU A 472 -47.74 -34.85 12.40
CA GLU A 472 -47.48 -36.20 12.91
C GLU A 472 -48.07 -37.17 11.87
N GLU A 473 -47.22 -38.04 11.29
CA GLU A 473 -47.72 -39.20 10.56
C GLU A 473 -48.65 -39.97 11.51
N ALA A 474 -49.94 -39.98 11.18
CA ALA A 474 -50.94 -40.68 11.97
C ALA A 474 -50.46 -42.13 12.22
N ALA A 475 -50.20 -42.45 13.48
CA ALA A 475 -49.82 -43.78 13.91
C ALA A 475 -50.84 -44.78 13.34
N LYS A 476 -50.37 -45.70 12.48
CA LYS A 476 -51.20 -46.78 11.95
C LYS A 476 -51.90 -47.48 13.11
N PRO A 477 -53.23 -47.69 13.06
CA PRO A 477 -53.93 -48.34 14.15
C PRO A 477 -53.37 -49.76 14.33
N LYS A 478 -52.99 -50.08 15.57
CA LYS A 478 -52.64 -51.45 15.96
C LYS A 478 -53.83 -52.35 15.66
N VAL A 479 -53.67 -53.25 14.69
CA VAL A 479 -54.59 -54.37 14.47
C VAL A 479 -54.60 -55.18 15.77
N LYS A 480 -55.73 -55.15 16.48
CA LYS A 480 -55.99 -56.11 17.56
C LYS A 480 -56.19 -57.47 16.89
N ALA A 481 -55.36 -58.43 17.29
CA ALA A 481 -55.66 -59.83 17.09
C ALA A 481 -56.89 -60.19 17.94
N GLU A 482 -57.92 -60.75 17.31
CA GLU A 482 -58.97 -61.47 17.99
C GLU A 482 -58.91 -62.95 17.58
N ALA A 483 -58.78 -63.78 18.63
CA ALA A 483 -59.11 -65.20 18.80
C ALA A 483 -58.80 -66.20 17.68
#